data_AF-A0A6P0WJL7-F1
#
_entry.id   AF-A0A6P0WJL7-F1
#
_cell.length_a   1.000
_cell.length_b   1.000
_cell.length_c   1.000
_cell.angle_alpha   90.00
_cell.angle_beta   90.00
_cell.angle_gamma   90.00
#
_symmetry.space_group_name_H-M   'P 1'
#
loop_
_entity.id
_entity.type
_entity.pdbx_description
1 polymer ?
#
loop_
_entity_poly.entity_id
_entity_poly.type
_entity_poly.pdbx_seq_one_letter_code
_entity_poly.pdbx_strand_id
1 'polypeptide(L)' 'MTQVEHIQAKIEALSPEDFVQLRKWFADKDWQSWDQQLEADIAQGKLDFLMDEAMAAKRQGKLKDL' A
#
# COMPACT_ATOMS: atom_id res chain seq x y z
N MET A 1 0.73 28.53 13.28
CA MET A 1 0.59 27.06 13.32
C MET A 1 -0.34 26.61 12.22
N THR A 2 0.04 25.58 11.49
CA THR A 2 -0.80 24.92 10.50
C THR A 2 -1.74 23.91 11.17
N GLN A 3 -2.77 23.47 10.46
CA GLN A 3 -3.65 22.40 10.93
C GLN A 3 -2.86 21.10 11.17
N VAL A 4 -1.85 20.82 10.34
CA VAL A 4 -1.00 19.63 10.48
C VAL A 4 -0.17 19.70 11.75
N GLU A 5 0.46 20.85 12.03
CA GLU A 5 1.24 21.05 13.26
C GLU A 5 0.38 20.86 14.52
N HIS A 6 -0.89 21.30 14.48
CA HIS A 6 -1.80 21.09 15.61
C HIS A 6 -2.17 19.61 15.82
N ILE A 7 -2.31 18.85 14.74
CA ILE A 7 -2.55 17.40 14.82
C ILE A 7 -1.32 16.68 15.35
N GLN A 8 -0.11 17.04 14.89
CA GLN A 8 1.14 16.47 15.38
C GLN A 8 1.31 16.67 16.90
N ALA A 9 1.06 17.88 17.40
CA ALA A 9 1.11 18.16 18.84
C ALA A 9 0.12 17.29 19.64
N LYS A 10 -1.08 17.01 19.10
CA LYS A 10 -2.04 16.10 19.74
C LYS A 10 -1.59 14.65 19.72
N ILE A 11 -0.93 14.22 18.64
CA ILE A 11 -0.39 12.86 18.51
C ILE A 11 0.76 12.65 19.52
N GLU A 12 1.63 13.65 19.68
CA GLU A 12 2.72 13.61 20.66
C GLU A 12 2.23 13.56 22.12
N ALA A 13 1.05 14.10 22.39
CA ALA A 13 0.43 14.08 23.71
C ALA A 13 -0.36 12.79 24.03
N LEU A 14 -0.41 11.82 23.10
CA LEU A 14 -1.15 10.57 23.31
C LEU A 14 -0.48 9.66 24.33
N SER A 15 -1.30 8.83 24.98
CA SER A 15 -0.79 7.68 25.72
C SER A 15 -0.12 6.69 24.76
N PRO A 16 0.80 5.83 25.23
CA PRO A 16 1.39 4.78 24.40
C PRO A 16 0.35 3.85 23.75
N GLU A 17 -0.76 3.57 24.45
CA GLU A 17 -1.84 2.71 23.98
C GLU A 17 -2.62 3.38 22.84
N ASP A 18 -3.03 4.63 23.04
CA ASP A 18 -3.72 5.41 22.00
C ASP A 18 -2.83 5.62 20.77
N PHE A 19 -1.54 5.85 20.98
CA PHE A 19 -0.57 6.00 19.89
C PHE A 19 -0.47 4.71 19.06
N VAL A 20 -0.42 3.53 19.70
CA VAL A 20 -0.41 2.24 18.99
C VAL A 20 -1.70 2.03 18.20
N GLN A 21 -2.86 2.36 18.79
CA GLN A 21 -4.15 2.26 18.10
C GLN A 21 -4.20 3.20 16.89
N LEU A 22 -3.76 4.45 17.05
CA LEU A 22 -3.71 5.43 15.98
C LEU A 22 -2.77 4.97 14.84
N ARG A 23 -1.59 4.45 15.18
CA ARG A 23 -0.64 3.93 14.19
C ARG A 23 -1.23 2.78 13.39
N LYS A 24 -1.96 1.87 14.04
CA LYS A 24 -2.65 0.78 13.35
C LYS A 24 -3.70 1.32 12.36
N TRP A 25 -4.52 2.26 12.80
CA TRP A 25 -5.51 2.89 11.95
C TRP A 25 -4.89 3.60 10.72
N PHE A 26 -3.76 4.29 10.90
CA PHE A 26 -3.04 4.90 9.79
C PHE A 26 -2.54 3.86 8.78
N ALA A 27 -1.94 2.76 9.26
CA ALA A 27 -1.48 1.69 8.38
C ALA A 27 -2.65 1.06 7.58
N ASP A 28 -3.80 0.84 8.22
CA ASP A 28 -5.00 0.33 7.54
C ASP A 28 -5.51 1.31 6.46
N LYS A 29 -5.35 2.62 6.68
CA LYS A 29 -5.69 3.65 5.69
C LYS A 29 -4.72 3.69 4.52
N ASP A 30 -3.43 3.55 4.78
CA ASP A 30 -2.43 3.46 3.72
C ASP A 30 -2.65 2.22 2.86
N TRP A 31 -2.99 1.09 3.46
CA TRP A 31 -3.38 -0.13 2.73
C TRP A 31 -4.61 0.09 1.85
N GLN A 32 -5.66 0.75 2.36
CA GLN A 32 -6.83 1.10 1.55
C GLN A 32 -6.47 1.99 0.35
N SER A 33 -5.58 2.96 0.53
CA SER A 33 -5.12 3.81 -0.57
C SER A 33 -4.29 3.04 -1.59
N TRP A 34 -3.46 2.11 -1.12
CA TRP A 34 -2.66 1.25 -1.97
C TRP A 34 -3.54 0.31 -2.81
N ASP A 35 -4.56 -0.31 -2.21
CA ASP A 35 -5.53 -1.15 -2.93
C ASP A 35 -6.21 -0.37 -4.05
N GLN A 36 -6.69 0.84 -3.74
CA GLN A 36 -7.33 1.72 -4.75
C GLN A 36 -6.38 2.10 -5.88
N GLN A 37 -5.12 2.41 -5.56
CA GLN A 37 -4.13 2.73 -6.57
C GLN A 37 -3.82 1.50 -7.44
N LEU A 38 -3.68 0.32 -6.83
CA LEU A 38 -3.43 -0.92 -7.53
C LEU A 38 -4.56 -1.24 -8.51
N GLU A 39 -5.82 -1.14 -8.07
CA GLU A 39 -6.99 -1.32 -8.92
C GLU A 39 -7.00 -0.33 -10.10
N ALA A 40 -6.68 0.94 -9.84
CA ALA A 40 -6.60 1.95 -10.88
C ALA A 40 -5.48 1.67 -11.90
N ASP A 41 -4.33 1.21 -11.43
CA ASP A 41 -3.17 0.87 -12.27
C ASP A 41 -3.45 -0.39 -13.12
N ILE A 42 -4.15 -1.39 -12.55
CA ILE A 42 -4.68 -2.54 -13.30
C ILE A 42 -5.65 -2.07 -14.38
N ALA A 43 -6.61 -1.22 -14.05
CA ALA A 43 -7.60 -0.72 -15.02
C ALA A 43 -6.96 0.12 -16.15
N GLN A 44 -5.80 0.73 -15.88
CA GLN A 44 -5.02 1.49 -16.85
C GLN A 44 -4.04 0.62 -17.67
N GLY A 45 -3.98 -0.69 -17.42
CA GLY A 45 -3.06 -1.61 -18.10
C GLY A 45 -1.59 -1.42 -17.73
N LYS A 46 -1.29 -0.66 -16.66
CA LYS A 46 0.10 -0.39 -16.25
C LYS A 46 0.85 -1.63 -15.81
N LEU A 47 0.13 -2.68 -15.43
CA LEU A 47 0.70 -3.93 -14.95
C LEU A 47 0.69 -5.04 -16.01
N ASP A 48 0.27 -4.75 -17.24
CA ASP A 48 0.18 -5.74 -18.33
C ASP A 48 1.55 -6.36 -18.64
N PHE A 49 2.64 -5.60 -18.46
CA PHE A 49 4.00 -6.08 -18.64
C PHE A 49 4.36 -7.27 -17.73
N LEU A 50 3.76 -7.35 -16.53
CA LEU A 50 3.97 -8.48 -15.61
C LEU A 50 3.33 -9.77 -16.16
N MET A 51 2.17 -9.64 -16.81
CA MET A 51 1.52 -10.77 -17.49
C MET A 51 2.37 -11.24 -18.67
N ASP A 52 2.88 -10.30 -19.48
CA ASP A 52 3.75 -10.61 -20.61
C ASP A 52 5.03 -11.32 -20.15
N GLU A 53 5.65 -10.84 -19.07
CA GLU A 53 6.83 -11.46 -18.47
C GLU A 53 6.54 -12.88 -17.97
N ALA A 54 5.44 -13.07 -17.24
CA ALA A 54 5.02 -14.39 -16.75
C ALA A 54 4.79 -15.37 -17.91
N MET A 55 4.15 -14.92 -18.99
CA MET A 55 3.92 -15.73 -20.18
C MET A 55 5.22 -16.05 -20.93
N ALA A 56 6.16 -15.11 -21.00
CA ALA A 56 7.49 -15.35 -21.57
C ALA A 56 8.28 -16.37 -20.74
N ALA A 57 8.29 -16.24 -19.41
CA ALA A 57 8.94 -17.18 -18.50
C ALA A 57 8.35 -18.60 -18.62
N LYS A 58 7.02 -18.71 -18.75
CA LYS A 58 6.31 -19.96 -19.03
C LYS A 58 6.79 -20.62 -20.32
N ARG A 59 6.85 -19.86 -21.42
CA ARG A 59 7.32 -20.37 -22.72
C ARG A 59 8.78 -20.83 -22.67
N GLN A 60 9.59 -20.19 -21.82
CA GLN A 60 11.00 -20.53 -21.64
C GLN A 60 11.24 -21.69 -20.65
N GLY A 61 10.18 -22.25 -20.05
CA GLY A 61 10.32 -23.31 -19.05
C GLY A 61 11.05 -22.86 -17.77
N LYS A 62 11.02 -21.57 -17.47
CA LYS A 62 11.70 -20.96 -16.31
C LYS A 62 10.82 -20.84 -15.07
N LEU A 63 9.55 -21.24 -15.16
CA LEU A 63 8.66 -21.25 -14.00
C LEU A 63 9.10 -22.35 -13.02
N LYS A 64 9.04 -22.04 -11.73
CA LYS A 64 9.15 -23.05 -10.68
C LYS A 64 7.82 -23.77 -10.51
N ASP A 65 7.91 -25.04 -10.14
CA ASP A 65 6.76 -25.78 -9.64
C ASP A 65 6.28 -25.18 -8.30
N LEU A 66 4.96 -25.22 -8.10
CA LEU A 66 4.27 -24.71 -6.91
C LEU A 66 4.37 -25.68 -5.73
#